data_AF-A0A1B8F1V1-F1
#
_entry.id   AF-A0A1B8F1V1-F1
#
_cell.length_a   1.000
_cell.length_b   1.000
_cell.length_c   1.000
_cell.angle_alpha   90.00
_cell.angle_beta   90.00
_cell.angle_gamma   90.00
#
_symmetry.space_group_name_H-M   'P 1'
#
loop_
_entity.id
_entity.type
_entity.pdbx_description
1 polymer ?
#
loop_
_entity_poly.entity_id
_entity_poly.type
_entity_poly.pdbx_seq_one_letter_code
_entity_poly.pdbx_strand_id
1 'polypeptide(L)'
;MFTQSLLLLVPVALLGTAIAAPSSRMFSPRAAQICYDNETTDLLCYTAPDNTPQDVAVADVTYIASYLRAYGAQTKAGRLFTMAAADAPDCAEWVIYAHGTAQAIAKHIDSTVDSSVLFADIANTIDGGSGTSTTTNALVTCGTDGGSLGVVYNATNPAYSASTYPVGYTPAGILIGDVPGYAEALAENITSEAWWSGDLTPVNGYYFSPTGGDYCDGAGLGLTAEITKLNQPTRPTGIESIILCGSSFTNGKPNNYRDGDALIQVGTNLADVVPKSATLLHEALHVLNGAGQTGFLEGDEIYDIAACINAAKATKKRNPENYIFLVTHLYYLYGEPEAGNPGTSINTNWDFAVVGNGANRILGALTP
;
A
#
# COMPACT_ATOMS: atom_id res chain seq x y z
N MET A 1 53.47 -65.05 -24.61
CA MET A 1 53.48 -63.62 -24.97
C MET A 1 53.56 -62.84 -23.67
N PHE A 2 54.66 -62.12 -23.50
CA PHE A 2 55.03 -61.30 -22.34
C PHE A 2 54.16 -60.04 -22.22
N THR A 3 53.84 -59.64 -20.98
CA THR A 3 54.06 -58.31 -20.34
C THR A 3 53.22 -58.28 -19.06
N GLN A 4 53.75 -58.29 -17.84
CA GLN A 4 54.69 -57.36 -17.16
C GLN A 4 54.01 -56.07 -16.66
N SER A 5 54.12 -55.89 -15.35
CA SER A 5 53.63 -54.83 -14.46
C SER A 5 53.94 -53.39 -14.91
N LEU A 6 53.09 -52.44 -14.53
CA LEU A 6 53.56 -51.18 -13.94
C LEU A 6 52.46 -50.47 -13.12
N LEU A 7 52.69 -50.37 -11.81
CA LEU A 7 52.07 -49.39 -10.93
C LEU A 7 52.55 -47.99 -11.35
N LEU A 8 51.61 -47.07 -11.58
CA LEU A 8 51.88 -45.63 -11.64
C LEU A 8 51.03 -44.93 -10.58
N LEU A 9 51.73 -44.50 -9.52
CA LEU A 9 51.30 -43.48 -8.57
C LEU A 9 51.32 -42.11 -9.26
N VAL A 10 50.20 -41.40 -9.27
CA VAL A 10 50.15 -39.93 -9.48
C VAL A 10 49.14 -39.35 -8.48
N PRO A 11 49.48 -38.28 -7.75
CA PRO A 11 48.67 -37.73 -6.68
C PRO A 11 47.54 -36.86 -7.24
N VAL A 12 46.29 -37.13 -6.86
CA VAL A 12 45.19 -36.19 -7.10
C VAL A 12 45.13 -35.25 -5.92
N ALA A 13 45.33 -33.97 -6.23
CA ALA A 13 45.40 -32.84 -5.32
C ALA A 13 44.17 -32.72 -4.42
N LEU A 14 44.41 -32.31 -3.18
CA LEU A 14 43.39 -31.81 -2.27
C LEU A 14 42.63 -30.64 -2.93
N LEU A 15 41.39 -30.86 -3.32
CA LEU A 15 40.41 -29.79 -3.45
C LEU A 15 39.78 -29.58 -2.08
N GLY A 16 40.37 -28.65 -1.32
CA GLY A 16 39.72 -28.08 -0.16
C GLY A 16 38.45 -27.36 -0.62
N THR A 17 37.29 -27.95 -0.33
CA THR A 17 36.04 -27.20 -0.30
C THR A 17 36.12 -26.25 0.88
N ALA A 18 36.47 -24.99 0.61
CA ALA A 18 36.21 -23.90 1.53
C ALA A 18 34.69 -23.88 1.76
N ILE A 19 34.26 -24.40 2.90
CA ILE A 19 32.94 -24.08 3.44
C ILE A 19 33.02 -22.59 3.72
N ALA A 20 32.47 -21.77 2.83
CA ALA A 20 32.20 -20.38 3.12
C ALA A 20 31.30 -20.39 4.36
N ALA A 21 31.88 -20.04 5.50
CA ALA A 21 31.10 -19.77 6.70
C ALA A 21 30.02 -18.75 6.32
N PRO A 22 28.78 -18.88 6.83
CA PRO A 22 27.80 -17.84 6.67
C PRO A 22 28.44 -16.55 7.18
N SER A 23 28.56 -15.56 6.29
CA SER A 23 28.88 -14.21 6.72
C SER A 23 27.72 -13.78 7.61
N SER A 24 27.89 -13.97 8.91
CA SER A 24 27.20 -13.19 9.92
C SER A 24 27.59 -11.74 9.66
N ARG A 25 26.81 -11.06 8.80
CA ARG A 25 26.75 -9.61 8.80
C ARG A 25 26.30 -9.23 10.20
N MET A 26 27.28 -8.91 11.04
CA MET A 26 27.04 -8.22 12.28
C MET A 26 26.22 -7.00 11.91
N PHE A 27 24.96 -6.95 12.35
CA PHE A 27 24.25 -5.69 12.49
C PHE A 27 25.14 -4.84 13.39
N SER A 28 25.87 -3.91 12.79
CA SER A 28 26.60 -2.91 13.54
C SER A 28 25.52 -2.09 14.25
N PRO A 29 25.50 -2.05 15.59
CA PRO A 29 24.65 -1.10 16.28
C PRO A 29 25.23 0.27 15.93
N ARG A 30 24.58 1.01 15.03
CA ARG A 30 24.90 2.41 14.80
C ARG A 30 24.61 3.13 16.12
N ALA A 31 25.67 3.30 16.92
CA ALA A 31 25.71 4.23 18.02
C ALA A 31 25.35 5.62 17.47
N ALA A 32 24.57 6.38 18.24
CA ALA A 32 24.11 7.73 17.95
C ALA A 32 25.21 8.61 17.34
N GLN A 33 25.21 8.72 16.01
CA GLN A 33 25.88 9.77 15.26
C GLN A 33 24.84 10.86 15.09
N ILE A 34 25.09 12.03 15.69
CA ILE A 34 24.47 13.29 15.27
C ILE A 34 24.56 13.31 13.75
N CYS A 35 23.42 13.52 13.07
CA CYS A 35 23.18 13.39 11.62
C CYS A 35 24.48 13.34 10.80
N TYR A 36 24.74 12.24 10.05
CA TYR A 36 26.01 11.97 9.33
C TYR A 36 26.90 13.21 9.12
N ASP A 37 28.16 13.14 9.58
CA ASP A 37 29.08 14.31 9.68
C ASP A 37 29.25 15.14 8.39
N ASN A 38 28.82 14.64 7.23
CA ASN A 38 28.86 15.28 5.92
C ASN A 38 27.53 15.87 5.43
N GLU A 39 26.39 15.61 6.08
CA GLU A 39 25.08 16.17 5.71
C GLU A 39 24.84 17.49 6.43
N THR A 40 25.02 18.60 5.71
CA THR A 40 24.70 19.96 6.17
C THR A 40 23.48 20.51 5.44
N THR A 41 23.08 21.75 5.75
CA THR A 41 22.03 22.45 4.97
C THR A 41 22.46 22.81 3.54
N ASP A 42 23.73 22.65 3.20
CA ASP A 42 24.24 22.92 1.85
C ASP A 42 23.90 21.77 0.90
N LEU A 43 23.87 22.05 -0.41
CA LEU A 43 23.63 21.01 -1.41
C LEU A 43 24.76 19.97 -1.38
N LEU A 44 24.40 18.73 -1.07
CA LEU A 44 25.26 17.58 -1.15
C LEU A 44 24.74 16.65 -2.25
N CYS A 45 25.47 16.51 -3.34
CA CYS A 45 25.22 15.45 -4.32
C CYS A 45 25.98 14.19 -3.92
N TYR A 46 25.36 13.01 -4.06
CA TYR A 46 25.96 11.74 -3.64
C TYR A 46 26.97 11.17 -4.66
N THR A 47 27.87 12.02 -5.14
CA THR A 47 28.96 11.71 -6.08
C THR A 47 30.21 11.23 -5.32
N ALA A 48 30.54 9.92 -5.36
CA ALA A 48 31.53 9.18 -4.52
C ALA A 48 32.97 9.76 -4.39
N PRO A 49 33.77 9.41 -3.34
CA PRO A 49 34.15 8.02 -2.95
C PRO A 49 33.47 7.46 -1.69
N ASP A 50 32.96 8.31 -0.80
CA ASP A 50 32.39 7.92 0.50
C ASP A 50 30.85 7.95 0.53
N ASN A 51 30.23 8.36 -0.59
CA ASN A 51 28.79 8.38 -0.81
C ASN A 51 28.44 7.47 -2.01
N THR A 52 27.29 6.80 -1.94
CA THR A 52 26.80 5.92 -3.00
C THR A 52 25.77 6.67 -3.86
N PRO A 53 25.97 6.83 -5.18
CA PRO A 53 24.93 7.32 -6.08
C PRO A 53 23.64 6.53 -5.99
N GLN A 54 22.50 7.21 -6.06
CA GLN A 54 21.17 6.63 -5.77
C GLN A 54 20.40 6.15 -7.02
N ASP A 55 20.94 6.36 -8.23
CA ASP A 55 20.35 5.96 -9.52
C ASP A 55 18.89 6.42 -9.71
N VAL A 56 18.58 7.64 -9.26
CA VAL A 56 17.25 8.23 -9.38
C VAL A 56 17.02 8.78 -10.78
N ALA A 57 15.82 8.59 -11.34
CA ALA A 57 15.44 9.23 -12.58
C ALA A 57 15.08 10.70 -12.31
N VAL A 58 15.73 11.62 -13.02
CA VAL A 58 15.46 13.07 -12.93
C VAL A 58 13.98 13.41 -13.18
N ALA A 59 13.32 12.64 -14.05
CA ALA A 59 11.89 12.79 -14.32
C ALA A 59 11.03 12.51 -13.07
N ASP A 60 11.41 11.51 -12.27
CA ASP A 60 10.72 11.16 -11.03
C ASP A 60 10.94 12.22 -9.95
N VAL A 61 12.19 12.70 -9.78
CA VAL A 61 12.53 13.81 -8.87
C VAL A 61 11.72 15.07 -9.22
N THR A 62 11.65 15.41 -10.51
CA THR A 62 10.87 16.57 -10.99
C THR A 62 9.37 16.37 -10.77
N TYR A 63 8.88 15.14 -10.96
CA TYR A 63 7.48 14.81 -10.70
C TYR A 63 7.12 15.01 -9.23
N ILE A 64 7.97 14.52 -8.31
CA ILE A 64 7.81 14.71 -6.87
C ILE A 64 7.64 16.19 -6.53
N ALA A 65 8.52 17.05 -7.03
CA ALA A 65 8.42 18.49 -6.79
C ALA A 65 7.11 19.09 -7.33
N SER A 66 6.70 18.69 -8.54
CA SER A 66 5.44 19.15 -9.14
C SER A 66 4.22 18.77 -8.30
N TYR A 67 4.20 17.55 -7.76
CA TYR A 67 3.14 17.04 -6.90
C TYR A 67 3.10 17.81 -5.58
N LEU A 68 4.23 17.94 -4.89
CA LEU A 68 4.31 18.65 -3.60
C LEU A 68 3.85 20.10 -3.73
N ARG A 69 4.21 20.76 -4.84
CA ARG A 69 3.74 22.12 -5.15
C ARG A 69 2.22 22.19 -5.33
N ALA A 70 1.64 21.26 -6.09
CA ALA A 70 0.20 21.19 -6.29
C ALA A 70 -0.54 20.86 -4.98
N TYR A 71 -0.01 19.94 -4.18
CA TYR A 71 -0.52 19.57 -2.86
C TYR A 71 -0.52 20.77 -1.91
N GLY A 72 0.60 21.49 -1.85
CA GLY A 72 0.74 22.73 -1.10
C GLY A 72 -0.32 23.76 -1.46
N ALA A 73 -0.64 23.90 -2.76
CA ALA A 73 -1.57 24.89 -3.28
C ALA A 73 -3.06 24.57 -3.05
N GLN A 74 -3.41 23.40 -2.51
CA GLN A 74 -4.81 23.03 -2.25
C GLN A 74 -5.49 23.92 -1.18
N THR A 75 -4.71 24.60 -0.33
CA THR A 75 -5.22 25.59 0.60
C THR A 75 -4.76 26.98 0.19
N LYS A 76 -5.60 27.99 0.45
CA LYS A 76 -5.30 29.38 0.08
C LYS A 76 -4.01 29.90 0.73
N ALA A 77 -3.71 29.46 1.95
CA ALA A 77 -2.51 29.85 2.69
C ALA A 77 -1.27 29.00 2.37
N GLY A 78 -1.44 27.89 1.62
CA GLY A 78 -0.43 26.86 1.49
C GLY A 78 -0.50 25.83 2.62
N ARG A 79 -0.32 24.54 2.29
CA ARG A 79 -0.15 23.49 3.31
C ARG A 79 1.26 23.55 3.89
N LEU A 80 1.35 23.32 5.20
CA LEU A 80 2.60 23.21 5.95
C LEU A 80 2.94 21.73 6.17
N PHE A 81 4.23 21.43 6.05
CA PHE A 81 4.85 20.22 6.53
C PHE A 81 5.54 20.54 7.86
N THR A 82 5.31 19.72 8.89
CA THR A 82 5.69 20.04 10.25
C THR A 82 6.36 18.85 10.92
N MET A 83 7.51 19.07 11.55
CA MET A 83 8.24 18.09 12.36
C MET A 83 8.43 18.67 13.76
N ALA A 84 7.77 18.10 14.77
CA ALA A 84 8.02 18.47 16.15
C ALA A 84 9.29 17.78 16.67
N ALA A 85 10.12 18.51 17.42
CA ALA A 85 11.36 17.99 17.98
C ALA A 85 11.14 16.75 18.86
N ALA A 86 10.01 16.71 19.58
CA ALA A 86 9.64 15.57 20.40
C ALA A 86 9.33 14.29 19.60
N ASP A 87 8.88 14.44 18.35
CA ASP A 87 8.50 13.34 17.46
C ASP A 87 9.64 12.95 16.51
N ALA A 88 10.71 13.75 16.46
CA ALA A 88 11.86 13.57 15.59
C ALA A 88 13.21 13.53 16.34
N PRO A 89 13.35 12.70 17.40
CA PRO A 89 14.63 12.56 18.10
C PRO A 89 15.69 11.96 17.16
N ASP A 90 16.96 12.27 17.43
CA ASP A 90 18.13 11.65 16.79
C ASP A 90 18.10 11.66 15.25
N CYS A 91 17.77 12.81 14.65
CA CYS A 91 17.77 12.99 13.20
C CYS A 91 16.75 12.15 12.45
N ALA A 92 15.53 12.05 13.00
CA ALA A 92 14.47 11.25 12.38
C ALA A 92 14.18 11.68 10.93
N GLU A 93 13.94 10.67 10.10
CA GLU A 93 13.71 10.79 8.67
C GLU A 93 12.29 10.34 8.33
N TRP A 94 11.53 11.19 7.66
CA TRP A 94 10.16 10.94 7.25
C TRP A 94 10.03 11.05 5.73
N VAL A 95 9.43 10.03 5.12
CA VAL A 95 9.10 10.07 3.69
C VAL A 95 8.02 11.13 3.45
N ILE A 96 8.33 12.10 2.59
CA ILE A 96 7.41 13.17 2.20
C ILE A 96 6.55 12.70 1.03
N TYR A 97 7.20 12.18 0.00
CA TYR A 97 6.58 11.65 -1.22
C TYR A 97 7.58 10.78 -2.00
N ALA A 98 7.07 9.80 -2.75
CA ALA A 98 7.87 8.96 -3.64
C ALA A 98 7.19 8.81 -5.00
N HIS A 99 7.99 8.65 -6.05
CA HIS A 99 7.51 8.41 -7.41
C HIS A 99 8.57 7.63 -8.18
N GLY A 100 8.17 6.52 -8.81
CA GLY A 100 9.08 5.69 -9.61
C GLY A 100 10.34 5.30 -8.83
N THR A 101 11.48 5.77 -9.33
CA THR A 101 12.83 5.50 -8.80
C THR A 101 13.26 6.46 -7.67
N ALA A 102 12.50 7.52 -7.38
CA ALA A 102 12.89 8.55 -6.43
C ALA A 102 11.97 8.62 -5.21
N GLN A 103 12.53 9.00 -4.06
CA GLN A 103 11.80 9.27 -2.83
C GLN A 103 12.37 10.49 -2.12
N ALA A 104 11.54 11.52 -1.93
CA ALA A 104 11.87 12.67 -1.11
C ALA A 104 11.63 12.36 0.38
N ILE A 105 12.67 12.53 1.18
CA ILE A 105 12.70 12.37 2.63
C ILE A 105 12.97 13.70 3.30
N ALA A 106 12.22 14.01 4.35
CA ALA A 106 12.51 15.10 5.28
C ALA A 106 13.25 14.54 6.49
N LYS A 107 14.40 15.10 6.80
CA LYS A 107 15.22 14.78 7.97
C LYS A 107 15.24 15.97 8.92
N HIS A 108 14.98 15.72 10.19
CA HIS A 108 15.02 16.77 11.22
C HIS A 108 16.43 16.90 11.79
N ILE A 109 17.18 17.93 11.38
CA ILE A 109 18.60 18.07 11.73
C ILE A 109 18.84 18.87 13.01
N ASP A 110 17.79 19.42 13.63
CA ASP A 110 17.87 20.18 14.88
C ASP A 110 16.76 19.74 15.84
N SER A 111 17.08 18.74 16.66
CA SER A 111 16.16 18.18 17.67
C SER A 111 15.84 19.12 18.83
N THR A 112 16.29 20.38 18.78
CA THR A 112 15.96 21.39 19.80
C THR A 112 14.83 22.33 19.37
N VAL A 113 14.44 22.30 18.09
CA VAL A 113 13.44 23.21 17.54
C VAL A 113 12.33 22.49 16.79
N ASP A 114 11.10 22.90 17.04
CA ASP A 114 9.95 22.49 16.25
C ASP A 114 10.01 23.16 14.88
N SER A 115 9.87 22.39 13.79
CA SER A 115 10.13 22.86 12.43
C SER A 115 8.88 22.81 11.56
N SER A 116 8.60 23.87 10.79
CA SER A 116 7.45 23.91 9.88
C SER A 116 7.74 24.74 8.62
N VAL A 117 7.52 24.13 7.45
CA VAL A 117 7.79 24.74 6.14
C VAL A 117 6.64 24.49 5.17
N LEU A 118 6.49 25.31 4.14
CA LEU A 118 5.50 25.07 3.10
C LEU A 118 5.93 23.90 2.20
N PHE A 119 4.96 23.08 1.78
CA PHE A 119 5.19 22.07 0.74
C PHE A 119 5.70 22.68 -0.58
N ALA A 120 5.32 23.92 -0.87
CA ALA A 120 5.85 24.67 -2.01
C ALA A 120 7.35 25.00 -1.88
N ASP A 121 7.84 25.25 -0.66
CA ASP A 121 9.26 25.50 -0.41
C ASP A 121 10.07 24.20 -0.50
N ILE A 122 9.52 23.09 0.00
CA ILE A 122 10.10 21.75 -0.23
C ILE A 122 10.19 21.45 -1.74
N ALA A 123 9.11 21.71 -2.49
CA ALA A 123 9.12 21.52 -3.94
C ALA A 123 10.21 22.34 -4.63
N ASN A 124 10.35 23.63 -4.29
CA ASN A 124 11.39 24.50 -4.85
C ASN A 124 12.81 24.06 -4.44
N THR A 125 12.96 23.46 -3.26
CA THR A 125 14.23 22.84 -2.83
C THR A 125 14.60 21.67 -3.74
N ILE A 126 13.60 20.91 -4.20
CA ILE A 126 13.82 19.74 -5.05
C ILE A 126 14.13 20.16 -6.49
N ASP A 127 13.25 20.92 -7.16
CA ASP A 127 13.36 21.21 -8.60
C ASP A 127 13.89 22.60 -8.94
N GLY A 128 14.18 23.43 -7.93
CA GLY A 128 14.63 24.81 -8.11
C GLY A 128 13.50 25.81 -8.37
N GLY A 129 12.24 25.39 -8.33
CA GLY A 129 11.08 26.24 -8.50
C GLY A 129 10.74 26.58 -9.95
N SER A 130 9.63 27.30 -10.14
CA SER A 130 9.19 27.80 -11.44
C SER A 130 8.74 29.26 -11.35
N GLY A 131 8.83 30.01 -12.46
CA GLY A 131 8.40 31.41 -12.49
C GLY A 131 9.34 32.35 -11.73
N THR A 132 8.82 33.14 -10.77
CA THR A 132 9.60 34.14 -10.01
C THR A 132 10.32 33.58 -8.78
N SER A 133 10.11 32.29 -8.47
CA SER A 133 10.65 31.63 -7.27
C SER A 133 11.73 30.62 -7.63
N THR A 134 12.67 31.01 -8.50
CA THR A 134 13.75 30.13 -8.96
C THR A 134 14.97 30.19 -8.04
N THR A 135 15.48 29.04 -7.61
CA THR A 135 16.75 28.91 -6.88
C THR A 135 17.78 28.21 -7.78
N THR A 136 19.05 28.61 -7.71
CA THR A 136 20.13 27.95 -8.46
C THR A 136 20.66 26.69 -7.78
N ASN A 137 20.34 26.52 -6.49
CA ASN A 137 20.69 25.33 -5.71
C ASN A 137 19.41 24.53 -5.48
N ALA A 138 19.35 23.36 -6.12
CA ALA A 138 18.21 22.45 -6.04
C ALA A 138 18.68 20.99 -6.21
N LEU A 139 17.97 20.05 -5.60
CA LEU A 139 18.34 18.63 -5.63
C LEU A 139 18.41 18.04 -7.04
N VAL A 140 17.52 18.49 -7.93
CA VAL A 140 17.48 18.05 -9.33
C VAL A 140 18.81 18.29 -10.08
N THR A 141 19.64 19.23 -9.61
CA THR A 141 20.96 19.51 -10.18
C THR A 141 22.00 18.41 -9.89
N CYS A 142 21.74 17.53 -8.90
CA CYS A 142 22.54 16.34 -8.63
C CYS A 142 22.28 15.21 -9.64
N GLY A 143 21.32 15.37 -10.56
CA GLY A 143 21.06 14.40 -11.61
C GLY A 143 20.65 13.04 -11.05
N THR A 144 21.22 11.97 -11.58
CA THR A 144 20.90 10.59 -11.17
C THR A 144 21.58 10.18 -9.87
N ASP A 145 22.56 10.96 -9.38
CA ASP A 145 23.27 10.61 -8.15
C ASP A 145 22.38 10.78 -6.92
N GLY A 146 21.34 11.61 -7.00
CA GLY A 146 20.57 12.05 -5.85
C GLY A 146 21.40 12.94 -4.93
N GLY A 147 20.76 13.47 -3.88
CA GLY A 147 21.45 14.34 -2.95
C GLY A 147 20.59 14.72 -1.75
N SER A 148 21.15 15.60 -0.92
CA SER A 148 20.45 16.27 0.16
C SER A 148 20.67 17.78 0.16
N LEU A 149 19.66 18.54 0.62
CA LEU A 149 19.66 20.00 0.64
C LEU A 149 18.70 20.51 1.73
N GLY A 150 19.15 21.50 2.50
CA GLY A 150 18.28 22.17 3.48
C GLY A 150 17.12 22.88 2.80
N VAL A 151 15.93 22.85 3.40
CA VAL A 151 14.75 23.50 2.79
C VAL A 151 15.02 24.97 2.49
N VAL A 152 14.95 25.33 1.22
CA VAL A 152 15.05 26.71 0.74
C VAL A 152 13.67 27.35 0.80
N TYR A 153 13.39 28.05 1.90
CA TYR A 153 12.09 28.68 2.13
C TYR A 153 12.06 30.17 1.77
N ASN A 154 10.92 30.64 1.29
CA ASN A 154 10.70 32.07 1.08
C ASN A 154 10.22 32.73 2.38
N ALA A 155 11.15 33.30 3.17
CA ALA A 155 10.86 34.02 4.41
C ALA A 155 9.86 35.18 4.26
N THR A 156 9.70 35.73 3.05
CA THR A 156 8.73 36.81 2.79
C THR A 156 7.33 36.31 2.46
N ASN A 157 7.14 34.99 2.35
CA ASN A 157 5.83 34.41 2.11
C ASN A 157 4.88 34.74 3.28
N PRO A 158 3.70 35.35 3.04
CA PRO A 158 2.77 35.72 4.09
C PRO A 158 2.38 34.58 5.02
N ALA A 159 2.43 33.33 4.55
CA ALA A 159 2.14 32.14 5.34
C ALA A 159 2.97 32.05 6.63
N TYR A 160 4.24 32.47 6.61
CA TYR A 160 5.12 32.43 7.79
C TYR A 160 4.84 33.51 8.83
N SER A 161 4.11 34.56 8.44
CA SER A 161 3.68 35.65 9.33
C SER A 161 2.20 35.57 9.71
N ALA A 162 1.47 34.62 9.11
CA ALA A 162 0.05 34.45 9.33
C ALA A 162 -0.24 33.83 10.69
N SER A 163 -1.39 34.15 11.28
CA SER A 163 -1.83 33.56 12.56
C SER A 163 -2.09 32.05 12.50
N THR A 164 -2.15 31.48 11.30
CA THR A 164 -2.27 30.04 11.06
C THR A 164 -0.95 29.30 11.10
N TYR A 165 0.18 30.01 11.09
CA TYR A 165 1.49 29.41 11.26
C TYR A 165 1.68 28.94 12.72
N PRO A 166 2.19 27.71 12.96
CA PRO A 166 2.30 27.17 14.31
C PRO A 166 3.19 28.04 15.22
N VAL A 167 2.66 28.39 16.39
CA VAL A 167 3.39 29.18 17.39
C VAL A 167 4.58 28.37 17.92
N GLY A 168 5.77 28.96 17.91
CA GLY A 168 7.00 28.32 18.40
C GLY A 168 7.77 27.53 17.36
N TYR A 169 7.26 27.41 16.13
CA TYR A 169 7.92 26.66 15.06
C TYR A 169 8.84 27.55 14.22
N THR A 170 9.88 26.97 13.64
CA THR A 170 10.82 27.65 12.73
C THR A 170 10.87 26.97 11.37
N PRO A 171 11.11 27.69 10.27
CA PRO A 171 11.31 27.06 8.95
C PRO A 171 12.69 26.41 8.77
N ALA A 172 13.57 26.50 9.77
CA ALA A 172 14.86 25.82 9.79
C ALA A 172 14.75 24.34 10.23
N GLY A 173 15.86 23.60 10.18
CA GLY A 173 15.95 22.28 10.81
C GLY A 173 15.45 21.10 9.96
N ILE A 174 15.06 21.33 8.71
CA ILE A 174 14.62 20.27 7.79
C ILE A 174 15.59 20.17 6.60
N LEU A 175 16.15 18.98 6.42
CA LEU A 175 16.95 18.58 5.26
C LEU A 175 16.09 17.69 4.35
N ILE A 176 16.10 17.95 3.05
CA ILE A 176 15.42 17.12 2.05
C ILE A 176 16.45 16.25 1.36
N GLY A 177 16.20 14.94 1.26
CA GLY A 177 17.07 14.02 0.51
C GLY A 177 16.28 13.12 -0.43
N ASP A 178 16.91 12.69 -1.52
CA ASP A 178 16.36 11.70 -2.46
C ASP A 178 17.05 10.33 -2.27
N VAL A 179 16.28 9.27 -1.99
CA VAL A 179 16.82 7.91 -1.74
C VAL A 179 16.14 6.82 -2.58
N PRO A 180 16.80 5.65 -2.81
CA PRO A 180 16.28 4.55 -3.61
C PRO A 180 15.38 3.60 -2.80
N GLY A 181 15.18 3.84 -1.49
CA GLY A 181 14.55 2.89 -0.57
C GLY A 181 13.14 2.42 -0.99
N TYR A 182 12.41 3.19 -1.79
CA TYR A 182 11.14 2.74 -2.37
C TYR A 182 11.34 1.77 -3.55
N ALA A 183 12.27 2.06 -4.46
CA ALA A 183 12.63 1.16 -5.56
C ALA A 183 13.27 -0.13 -5.02
N GLU A 184 14.07 -0.06 -3.95
CA GLU A 184 14.61 -1.23 -3.26
C GLU A 184 13.50 -2.07 -2.63
N ALA A 185 12.53 -1.46 -1.93
CA ALA A 185 11.38 -2.15 -1.36
C ALA A 185 10.48 -2.81 -2.44
N LEU A 186 10.29 -2.15 -3.59
CA LEU A 186 9.59 -2.76 -4.74
C LEU A 186 10.42 -3.90 -5.37
N ALA A 187 11.74 -3.78 -5.40
CA ALA A 187 12.62 -4.80 -5.97
C ALA A 187 12.77 -6.05 -5.10
N GLU A 188 12.51 -5.98 -3.78
CA GLU A 188 12.49 -7.15 -2.90
C GLU A 188 11.41 -8.18 -3.30
N ASN A 189 10.34 -7.73 -3.97
CA ASN A 189 9.30 -8.60 -4.50
C ASN A 189 8.80 -8.09 -5.86
N ILE A 190 9.15 -8.80 -6.94
CA ILE A 190 8.83 -8.43 -8.34
C ILE A 190 7.33 -8.26 -8.65
N THR A 191 6.45 -8.64 -7.73
CA THR A 191 4.98 -8.52 -7.84
C THR A 191 4.40 -7.44 -6.93
N SER A 192 5.23 -6.78 -6.12
CA SER A 192 4.82 -5.61 -5.36
C SER A 192 4.70 -4.42 -6.28
N GLU A 193 3.53 -3.81 -6.31
CA GLU A 193 3.33 -2.55 -7.00
C GLU A 193 3.23 -1.39 -6.02
N ALA A 194 3.67 -0.24 -6.52
CA ALA A 194 3.57 1.02 -5.85
C ALA A 194 2.09 1.39 -5.65
N TRP A 195 1.66 1.58 -4.39
CA TRP A 195 0.31 2.06 -4.10
C TRP A 195 0.30 3.26 -3.17
N TRP A 196 -0.55 4.23 -3.52
CA TRP A 196 -0.64 5.50 -2.85
C TRP A 196 -2.06 5.78 -2.37
N SER A 197 -2.24 5.92 -1.05
CA SER A 197 -3.54 6.16 -0.41
C SER A 197 -4.06 7.60 -0.57
N GLY A 198 -3.22 8.53 -1.07
CA GLY A 198 -3.56 9.94 -1.18
C GLY A 198 -3.86 10.58 0.18
N ASP A 199 -4.93 11.38 0.27
CA ASP A 199 -5.33 12.11 1.49
C ASP A 199 -5.92 11.21 2.60
N LEU A 200 -6.07 9.90 2.36
CA LEU A 200 -6.83 9.00 3.24
C LEU A 200 -6.06 8.49 4.45
N THR A 201 -4.73 8.60 4.46
CA THR A 201 -3.90 8.18 5.61
C THR A 201 -2.78 9.18 5.91
N PRO A 202 -2.35 9.32 7.18
CA PRO A 202 -1.28 10.23 7.58
C PRO A 202 0.14 9.73 7.24
N VAL A 203 0.27 8.73 6.39
CA VAL A 203 1.52 8.01 6.12
C VAL A 203 1.72 7.88 4.63
N ASN A 204 2.90 8.30 4.14
CA ASN A 204 3.04 8.67 2.74
C ASN A 204 3.73 7.68 1.77
N GLY A 205 3.85 6.41 2.15
CA GLY A 205 4.37 5.37 1.28
C GLY A 205 3.89 3.98 1.69
N TYR A 206 3.13 3.35 0.81
CA TYR A 206 2.71 1.97 0.94
C TYR A 206 3.11 1.21 -0.32
N TYR A 207 3.24 -0.10 -0.18
CA TYR A 207 3.23 -1.01 -1.31
C TYR A 207 2.32 -2.18 -0.95
N PHE A 208 1.67 -2.73 -1.96
CA PHE A 208 0.93 -3.95 -1.76
C PHE A 208 1.90 -5.13 -1.69
N SER A 209 1.65 -6.05 -0.77
CA SER A 209 2.16 -7.41 -0.89
C SER A 209 1.58 -8.07 -2.17
N PRO A 210 2.10 -9.22 -2.62
CA PRO A 210 2.30 -9.59 -4.04
C PRO A 210 1.07 -9.62 -4.98
N THR A 211 -0.14 -9.38 -4.49
CA THR A 211 -1.39 -9.47 -5.25
C THR A 211 -2.18 -8.17 -5.36
N GLY A 212 -1.86 -7.13 -4.57
CA GLY A 212 -2.75 -5.96 -4.46
C GLY A 212 -2.64 -4.90 -5.56
N GLY A 213 -1.50 -4.82 -6.25
CA GLY A 213 -1.24 -3.84 -7.31
C GLY A 213 -2.10 -4.01 -8.55
N ASP A 214 -2.00 -5.20 -9.15
CA ASP A 214 -2.66 -5.56 -10.40
C ASP A 214 -4.11 -6.06 -10.22
N TYR A 215 -4.64 -6.09 -9.00
CA TYR A 215 -5.83 -6.91 -8.71
C TYR A 215 -7.09 -6.51 -9.50
N CYS A 216 -7.23 -5.22 -9.80
CA CYS A 216 -8.41 -4.72 -10.50
C CYS A 216 -8.35 -4.85 -12.02
N ASP A 217 -7.38 -5.59 -12.55
CA ASP A 217 -7.33 -5.96 -13.95
C ASP A 217 -8.13 -7.24 -14.21
N GLY A 218 -9.23 -7.12 -14.96
CA GLY A 218 -10.03 -8.25 -15.43
C GLY A 218 -11.34 -8.49 -14.67
N ALA A 219 -11.62 -9.74 -14.31
CA ALA A 219 -12.92 -10.18 -13.77
C ALA A 219 -13.02 -10.15 -12.24
N GLY A 220 -11.93 -9.80 -11.53
CA GLY A 220 -11.91 -9.68 -10.07
C GLY A 220 -12.89 -8.60 -9.59
N LEU A 221 -13.54 -8.88 -8.46
CA LEU A 221 -14.50 -7.96 -7.83
C LEU A 221 -13.89 -7.27 -6.60
N GLY A 222 -13.10 -7.98 -5.80
CA GLY A 222 -12.35 -7.40 -4.69
C GLY A 222 -11.29 -8.36 -4.16
N LEU A 223 -10.33 -7.84 -3.43
CA LEU A 223 -9.24 -8.61 -2.84
C LEU A 223 -8.98 -8.16 -1.42
N THR A 224 -8.61 -9.12 -0.59
CA THR A 224 -7.94 -8.89 0.68
C THR A 224 -6.43 -8.82 0.47
N ALA A 225 -5.83 -7.66 0.67
CA ALA A 225 -4.40 -7.43 0.52
C ALA A 225 -3.78 -6.95 1.83
N GLU A 226 -2.51 -7.29 2.05
CA GLU A 226 -1.73 -6.65 3.11
C GLU A 226 -1.10 -5.37 2.56
N ILE A 227 -1.37 -4.26 3.24
CA ILE A 227 -0.69 -3.00 2.97
C ILE A 227 0.49 -2.87 3.94
N THR A 228 1.70 -2.84 3.40
CA THR A 228 2.91 -2.63 4.19
C THR A 228 3.33 -1.16 4.13
N LYS A 229 3.54 -0.57 5.31
CA LYS A 229 4.08 0.78 5.46
C LYS A 229 5.58 0.78 5.16
N LEU A 230 6.02 1.70 4.31
CA LEU A 230 7.43 1.91 4.03
C LEU A 230 8.13 2.57 5.25
N ASN A 231 9.16 1.89 5.78
CA ASN A 231 10.07 2.33 6.84
C ASN A 231 9.44 2.72 8.20
N GLN A 232 9.09 1.73 9.04
CA GLN A 232 9.11 1.92 10.50
C GLN A 232 9.98 0.87 11.21
N PRO A 233 10.94 1.31 12.06
CA PRO A 233 11.91 0.42 12.72
C PRO A 233 11.28 -0.49 13.81
N THR A 234 10.02 -0.27 14.17
CA THR A 234 9.30 -1.10 15.14
C THR A 234 8.10 -1.78 14.48
N ARG A 235 8.30 -3.07 14.17
CA ARG A 235 7.33 -4.15 13.85
C ARG A 235 6.11 -3.75 13.00
N PRO A 236 5.91 -4.35 11.80
CA PRO A 236 4.75 -4.09 10.97
C PRO A 236 3.49 -4.58 11.69
N THR A 237 2.64 -3.66 12.13
CA THR A 237 1.21 -3.96 12.20
C THR A 237 0.73 -3.90 10.76
N GLY A 238 0.74 -5.04 10.06
CA GLY A 238 0.10 -5.14 8.75
C GLY A 238 -1.32 -4.61 8.87
N ILE A 239 -1.68 -3.63 8.06
CA ILE A 239 -3.07 -3.21 7.94
C ILE A 239 -3.66 -4.12 6.89
N GLU A 240 -4.58 -4.99 7.31
CA GLU A 240 -5.39 -5.77 6.37
C GLU A 240 -6.34 -4.81 5.66
N SER A 241 -6.27 -4.81 4.33
CA SER A 241 -7.06 -3.92 3.48
C SER A 241 -7.97 -4.72 2.58
N ILE A 242 -9.19 -4.21 2.42
CA ILE A 242 -10.13 -4.71 1.43
C ILE A 242 -10.12 -3.73 0.26
N ILE A 243 -9.70 -4.22 -0.91
CA ILE A 243 -9.74 -3.49 -2.15
C ILE A 243 -11.00 -3.91 -2.90
N LEU A 244 -11.88 -2.96 -3.19
CA LEU A 244 -13.06 -3.21 -4.03
C LEU A 244 -12.80 -2.61 -5.42
N CYS A 245 -12.87 -3.45 -6.45
CA CYS A 245 -12.68 -3.02 -7.82
C CYS A 245 -13.94 -2.32 -8.35
N GLY A 246 -13.77 -1.43 -9.34
CA GLY A 246 -14.88 -0.71 -9.97
C GLY A 246 -15.96 -1.66 -10.53
N SER A 247 -15.53 -2.83 -11.02
CA SER A 247 -16.37 -3.94 -11.49
C SER A 247 -17.41 -4.40 -10.45
N SER A 248 -17.09 -4.36 -9.16
CA SER A 248 -18.03 -4.66 -8.06
C SER A 248 -19.24 -3.74 -8.06
N PHE A 249 -19.09 -2.53 -8.58
CA PHE A 249 -20.16 -1.54 -8.62
C PHE A 249 -20.92 -1.53 -9.95
N THR A 250 -20.42 -2.20 -10.99
CA THR A 250 -20.98 -2.17 -12.36
C THR A 250 -21.47 -3.52 -12.89
N ASN A 251 -21.44 -4.59 -12.10
CA ASN A 251 -21.76 -5.97 -12.51
C ASN A 251 -23.27 -6.31 -12.69
N GLY A 252 -24.16 -5.32 -12.78
CA GLY A 252 -25.60 -5.52 -12.99
C GLY A 252 -26.38 -6.13 -11.82
N LYS A 253 -25.73 -6.50 -10.70
CA LYS A 253 -26.40 -6.98 -9.48
C LYS A 253 -27.14 -5.84 -8.75
N PRO A 254 -28.08 -6.15 -7.84
CA PRO A 254 -28.74 -5.12 -7.03
C PRO A 254 -27.76 -4.29 -6.20
N ASN A 255 -28.03 -3.01 -5.96
CA ASN A 255 -27.11 -2.18 -5.17
C ASN A 255 -27.16 -2.51 -3.68
N ASN A 256 -28.29 -3.01 -3.19
CA ASN A 256 -28.54 -3.37 -1.81
C ASN A 256 -29.61 -4.48 -1.76
N TYR A 257 -29.82 -5.07 -0.58
CA TYR A 257 -30.77 -6.18 -0.44
C TYR A 257 -32.24 -5.77 -0.71
N ARG A 258 -32.64 -4.53 -0.41
CA ARG A 258 -34.00 -4.05 -0.73
C ARG A 258 -34.24 -3.98 -2.24
N ASP A 259 -33.25 -3.51 -3.00
CA ASP A 259 -33.31 -3.51 -4.46
C ASP A 259 -33.39 -4.95 -5.00
N GLY A 260 -32.78 -5.91 -4.30
CA GLY A 260 -32.86 -7.34 -4.63
C GLY A 260 -34.23 -7.94 -4.32
N ASP A 261 -34.84 -7.60 -3.19
CA ASP A 261 -36.20 -8.03 -2.80
C ASP A 261 -37.23 -7.70 -3.90
N ALA A 262 -37.14 -6.50 -4.47
CA ALA A 262 -38.01 -6.05 -5.56
C ALA A 262 -37.91 -6.90 -6.85
N LEU A 263 -36.89 -7.75 -6.99
CA LEU A 263 -36.67 -8.64 -8.13
C LEU A 263 -37.10 -10.08 -7.85
N ILE A 264 -37.46 -10.42 -6.61
CA ILE A 264 -37.79 -11.80 -6.24
C ILE A 264 -39.21 -12.14 -6.71
N GLN A 265 -39.31 -13.25 -7.42
CA GLN A 265 -40.55 -13.95 -7.75
C GLN A 265 -40.30 -15.45 -7.56
N VAL A 266 -41.38 -16.24 -7.52
CA VAL A 266 -41.24 -17.71 -7.39
C VAL A 266 -40.30 -18.25 -8.48
N GLY A 267 -39.29 -19.00 -8.06
CA GLY A 267 -38.26 -19.56 -8.93
C GLY A 267 -37.04 -18.65 -9.18
N THR A 268 -37.03 -17.39 -8.72
CA THR A 268 -35.83 -16.53 -8.80
C THR A 268 -34.66 -17.20 -8.10
N ASN A 269 -33.51 -17.27 -8.76
CA ASN A 269 -32.30 -17.83 -8.16
C ASN A 269 -31.72 -16.86 -7.12
N LEU A 270 -31.40 -17.35 -5.93
CA LEU A 270 -30.78 -16.56 -4.86
C LEU A 270 -29.52 -15.82 -5.35
N ALA A 271 -28.74 -16.44 -6.23
CA ALA A 271 -27.53 -15.84 -6.79
C ALA A 271 -27.79 -14.54 -7.59
N ASP A 272 -28.99 -14.36 -8.13
CA ASP A 272 -29.37 -13.18 -8.91
C ASP A 272 -29.73 -11.97 -8.06
N VAL A 273 -30.03 -12.21 -6.77
CA VAL A 273 -30.45 -11.18 -5.81
C VAL A 273 -29.44 -10.95 -4.69
N VAL A 274 -28.22 -11.49 -4.83
CA VAL A 274 -27.06 -11.10 -4.01
C VAL A 274 -26.66 -9.66 -4.38
N PRO A 275 -26.60 -8.73 -3.43
CA PRO A 275 -26.28 -7.33 -3.73
C PRO A 275 -24.78 -7.13 -3.96
N LYS A 276 -24.43 -6.05 -4.66
CA LYS A 276 -23.04 -5.60 -4.87
C LYS A 276 -22.26 -5.42 -3.56
N SER A 277 -22.94 -4.99 -2.49
CA SER A 277 -22.33 -4.84 -1.16
C SER A 277 -21.81 -6.15 -0.58
N ALA A 278 -22.26 -7.30 -1.09
CA ALA A 278 -21.80 -8.62 -0.62
C ALA A 278 -20.31 -8.87 -0.89
N THR A 279 -19.72 -8.23 -1.90
CA THR A 279 -18.27 -8.33 -2.14
C THR A 279 -17.46 -7.80 -0.97
N LEU A 280 -17.88 -6.71 -0.33
CA LEU A 280 -17.22 -6.22 0.89
C LEU A 280 -17.29 -7.25 2.03
N LEU A 281 -18.45 -7.89 2.20
CA LEU A 281 -18.60 -8.93 3.22
C LEU A 281 -17.75 -10.16 2.90
N HIS A 282 -17.64 -10.51 1.62
CA HIS A 282 -16.82 -11.62 1.14
C HIS A 282 -15.36 -11.39 1.52
N GLU A 283 -14.80 -10.24 1.15
CA GLU A 283 -13.42 -9.88 1.50
C GLU A 283 -13.23 -9.72 3.01
N ALA A 284 -14.24 -9.21 3.73
CA ALA A 284 -14.16 -9.12 5.19
C ALA A 284 -14.06 -10.50 5.86
N LEU A 285 -14.57 -11.57 5.26
CA LEU A 285 -14.40 -12.92 5.81
C LEU A 285 -12.93 -13.38 5.73
N HIS A 286 -12.22 -13.03 4.66
CA HIS A 286 -10.79 -13.31 4.51
C HIS A 286 -9.97 -12.57 5.56
N VAL A 287 -10.21 -11.28 5.75
CA VAL A 287 -9.60 -10.46 6.80
C VAL A 287 -9.84 -11.09 8.19
N LEU A 288 -11.10 -11.31 8.54
CA LEU A 288 -11.47 -11.72 9.91
C LEU A 288 -11.05 -13.15 10.28
N ASN A 289 -10.83 -14.02 9.28
CA ASN A 289 -10.62 -15.45 9.51
C ASN A 289 -9.34 -15.99 8.84
N GLY A 290 -8.56 -15.12 8.21
CA GLY A 290 -7.44 -15.47 7.34
C GLY A 290 -7.88 -16.03 5.99
N ALA A 291 -6.93 -16.08 5.05
CA ALA A 291 -7.10 -16.61 3.69
C ALA A 291 -6.13 -17.78 3.41
N GLY A 292 -6.25 -18.43 2.26
CA GLY A 292 -5.31 -19.45 1.78
C GLY A 292 -5.41 -20.80 2.47
N GLN A 293 -4.29 -21.38 2.93
CA GLN A 293 -4.23 -22.76 3.43
C GLN A 293 -4.87 -22.97 4.81
N THR A 294 -4.87 -21.94 5.65
CA THR A 294 -5.29 -22.01 7.06
C THR A 294 -6.62 -21.31 7.32
N GLY A 295 -7.06 -20.41 6.44
CA GLY A 295 -8.29 -19.64 6.58
C GLY A 295 -9.37 -19.99 5.56
N PHE A 296 -10.07 -18.99 5.06
CA PHE A 296 -10.97 -19.10 3.91
C PHE A 296 -10.19 -19.39 2.62
N LEU A 297 -10.85 -19.95 1.62
CA LEU A 297 -10.24 -20.29 0.33
C LEU A 297 -9.86 -19.02 -0.41
N GLU A 298 -8.67 -18.98 -1.00
CA GLU A 298 -8.20 -17.88 -1.84
C GLU A 298 -7.65 -18.48 -3.13
N GLY A 299 -8.02 -17.95 -4.29
CA GLY A 299 -7.66 -18.49 -5.61
C GLY A 299 -8.44 -19.73 -6.08
N ASP A 300 -8.88 -20.59 -5.15
CA ASP A 300 -9.71 -21.79 -5.42
C ASP A 300 -11.19 -21.59 -5.02
N GLU A 301 -11.65 -20.34 -5.00
CA GLU A 301 -12.99 -19.99 -4.58
C GLU A 301 -14.06 -20.44 -5.56
N ILE A 302 -15.23 -20.76 -5.01
CA ILE A 302 -16.38 -21.19 -5.79
C ILE A 302 -17.44 -20.10 -5.72
N TYR A 303 -17.77 -19.52 -6.87
CA TYR A 303 -18.74 -18.43 -6.97
C TYR A 303 -20.13 -18.90 -7.45
N ASP A 304 -20.17 -19.95 -8.26
CA ASP A 304 -21.44 -20.52 -8.72
C ASP A 304 -22.18 -21.20 -7.57
N ILE A 305 -23.46 -20.87 -7.41
CA ILE A 305 -24.28 -21.36 -6.31
C ILE A 305 -24.51 -22.88 -6.39
N ALA A 306 -24.65 -23.44 -7.59
CA ALA A 306 -24.82 -24.87 -7.77
C ALA A 306 -23.54 -25.61 -7.35
N ALA A 307 -22.38 -25.09 -7.75
CA ALA A 307 -21.08 -25.59 -7.34
C ALA A 307 -20.87 -25.48 -5.83
N CYS A 308 -21.26 -24.36 -5.20
CA CYS A 308 -21.23 -24.20 -3.74
C CYS A 308 -22.06 -25.27 -3.02
N ILE A 309 -23.29 -25.50 -3.48
CA ILE A 309 -24.19 -26.53 -2.94
C ILE A 309 -23.62 -27.94 -3.12
N ASN A 310 -22.89 -28.19 -4.20
CA ASN A 310 -22.36 -29.53 -4.51
C ASN A 310 -20.95 -29.78 -3.96
N ALA A 311 -20.25 -28.75 -3.49
CA ALA A 311 -18.88 -28.87 -2.96
C ALA A 311 -18.79 -29.80 -1.73
N ALA A 312 -17.60 -30.32 -1.43
CA ALA A 312 -17.38 -31.11 -0.24
C ALA A 312 -17.58 -30.26 1.03
N LYS A 313 -18.02 -30.87 2.14
CA LYS A 313 -18.30 -30.17 3.41
C LYS A 313 -17.11 -29.33 3.91
N ALA A 314 -15.88 -29.85 3.75
CA ALA A 314 -14.66 -29.14 4.14
C ALA A 314 -14.45 -27.86 3.30
N THR A 315 -14.71 -27.94 1.99
CA THR A 315 -14.65 -26.80 1.07
C THR A 315 -15.71 -25.76 1.39
N LYS A 316 -16.97 -26.17 1.60
CA LYS A 316 -18.08 -25.23 1.89
C LYS A 316 -17.82 -24.36 3.11
N LYS A 317 -17.25 -24.95 4.17
CA LYS A 317 -16.93 -24.24 5.42
C LYS A 317 -15.81 -23.21 5.28
N ARG A 318 -15.02 -23.30 4.22
CA ARG A 318 -13.90 -22.41 3.96
C ARG A 318 -14.15 -21.49 2.77
N ASN A 319 -15.23 -21.70 2.01
CA ASN A 319 -15.53 -20.88 0.84
C ASN A 319 -16.41 -19.68 1.25
N PRO A 320 -15.92 -18.43 1.15
CA PRO A 320 -16.61 -17.24 1.66
C PRO A 320 -17.97 -17.04 1.00
N GLU A 321 -18.09 -17.37 -0.28
CA GLU A 321 -19.34 -17.24 -1.03
C GLU A 321 -20.50 -18.08 -0.44
N ASN A 322 -20.23 -19.20 0.24
CA ASN A 322 -21.29 -19.95 0.93
C ASN A 322 -21.92 -19.13 2.06
N TYR A 323 -21.13 -18.28 2.73
CA TYR A 323 -21.60 -17.42 3.79
C TYR A 323 -22.35 -16.21 3.21
N ILE A 324 -21.93 -15.72 2.05
CA ILE A 324 -22.68 -14.71 1.30
C ILE A 324 -24.07 -15.21 0.94
N PHE A 325 -24.20 -16.41 0.37
CA PHE A 325 -25.50 -17.00 0.09
C PHE A 325 -26.31 -17.24 1.36
N LEU A 326 -25.69 -17.72 2.44
CA LEU A 326 -26.38 -17.91 3.71
C LEU A 326 -26.94 -16.60 4.28
N VAL A 327 -26.13 -15.54 4.36
CA VAL A 327 -26.56 -14.23 4.87
C VAL A 327 -27.66 -13.65 3.99
N THR A 328 -27.53 -13.79 2.67
CA THR A 328 -28.54 -13.33 1.72
C THR A 328 -29.87 -14.07 1.90
N HIS A 329 -29.84 -15.39 2.06
CA HIS A 329 -31.03 -16.19 2.35
C HIS A 329 -31.65 -15.78 3.68
N LEU A 330 -30.86 -15.70 4.76
CA LEU A 330 -31.37 -15.31 6.08
C LEU A 330 -31.98 -13.91 6.07
N TYR A 331 -31.40 -12.98 5.32
CA TYR A 331 -31.96 -11.64 5.13
C TYR A 331 -33.35 -11.74 4.51
N TYR A 332 -33.51 -12.38 3.34
CA TYR A 332 -34.81 -12.50 2.67
C TYR A 332 -35.82 -13.35 3.44
N LEU A 333 -35.37 -14.35 4.21
CA LEU A 333 -36.25 -15.21 4.99
C LEU A 333 -36.80 -14.51 6.24
N TYR A 334 -36.00 -13.67 6.90
CA TYR A 334 -36.34 -13.09 8.20
C TYR A 334 -36.35 -11.55 8.24
N GLY A 335 -36.30 -10.89 7.08
CA GLY A 335 -36.40 -9.44 7.02
C GLY A 335 -37.72 -8.91 7.58
N GLU A 336 -37.66 -7.77 8.24
CA GLU A 336 -38.83 -7.12 8.85
C GLU A 336 -39.41 -6.04 7.91
N PRO A 337 -40.74 -5.88 7.85
CA PRO A 337 -41.38 -4.80 7.13
C PRO A 337 -41.12 -3.42 7.78
N GLU A 338 -41.25 -2.33 7.01
CA GLU A 338 -40.96 -0.96 7.47
C GLU A 338 -41.77 -0.55 8.71
N ALA A 339 -41.17 -0.64 9.90
CA ALA A 339 -41.51 0.20 11.03
C ALA A 339 -40.47 1.32 11.16
N GLY A 340 -40.47 2.26 10.22
CA GLY A 340 -39.83 3.57 10.37
C GLY A 340 -38.32 3.69 10.09
N ASN A 341 -37.69 2.72 9.41
CA ASN A 341 -36.28 2.85 9.00
C ASN A 341 -36.05 2.45 7.52
N PRO A 342 -35.89 3.43 6.60
CA PRO A 342 -35.95 3.21 5.15
C PRO A 342 -34.70 2.58 4.50
N GLY A 343 -34.07 1.60 5.16
CA GLY A 343 -32.84 0.96 4.68
C GLY A 343 -32.69 -0.54 4.94
N THR A 344 -33.59 -1.15 5.73
CA THR A 344 -33.45 -2.57 6.15
C THR A 344 -34.67 -3.43 5.80
N SER A 345 -35.65 -2.87 5.08
CA SER A 345 -36.98 -3.46 4.92
C SER A 345 -37.08 -4.49 3.81
N ILE A 346 -37.79 -5.58 4.08
CA ILE A 346 -38.26 -6.55 3.08
C ILE A 346 -39.79 -6.55 3.12
N ASN A 347 -40.42 -6.42 1.95
CA ASN A 347 -41.89 -6.35 1.89
C ASN A 347 -42.53 -7.75 1.95
N THR A 348 -41.79 -8.78 1.58
CA THR A 348 -42.25 -10.16 1.53
C THR A 348 -41.11 -11.07 1.91
N ASN A 349 -41.28 -11.89 2.95
CA ASN A 349 -40.28 -12.90 3.27
C ASN A 349 -40.26 -13.97 2.17
N TRP A 350 -39.07 -14.45 1.85
CA TRP A 350 -38.86 -15.49 0.84
C TRP A 350 -38.03 -16.61 1.43
N ASP A 351 -38.48 -17.85 1.23
CA ASP A 351 -37.63 -19.01 1.45
C ASP A 351 -36.96 -19.43 0.14
N PHE A 352 -35.84 -20.12 0.23
CA PHE A 352 -35.08 -20.57 -0.93
C PHE A 352 -34.73 -22.04 -0.75
N ALA A 353 -35.14 -22.84 -1.73
CA ALA A 353 -34.88 -24.28 -1.71
C ALA A 353 -34.12 -24.72 -2.96
N VAL A 354 -33.41 -25.85 -2.83
CA VAL A 354 -32.75 -26.46 -3.98
C VAL A 354 -33.81 -26.98 -4.95
N VAL A 355 -33.88 -26.37 -6.12
CA VAL A 355 -34.72 -26.81 -7.25
C VAL A 355 -33.86 -27.18 -8.44
N GLY A 356 -34.33 -28.12 -9.26
CA GLY A 356 -33.58 -28.68 -10.39
C GLY A 356 -32.69 -29.88 -10.02
N ASN A 357 -31.99 -30.42 -11.02
CA ASN A 357 -31.14 -31.61 -10.92
C ASN A 357 -29.75 -31.40 -11.56
N GLY A 358 -28.73 -32.05 -11.02
CA GLY A 358 -27.36 -31.99 -11.54
C GLY A 358 -26.78 -30.57 -11.56
N ALA A 359 -26.24 -30.15 -12.70
CA ALA A 359 -25.67 -28.82 -12.91
C ALA A 359 -26.71 -27.69 -13.01
N ASN A 360 -27.99 -28.02 -13.21
CA ASN A 360 -29.07 -27.02 -13.29
C ASN A 360 -29.71 -26.73 -11.93
N ARG A 361 -29.03 -27.09 -10.83
CA ARG A 361 -29.53 -26.83 -9.48
C ARG A 361 -29.37 -25.36 -9.14
N ILE A 362 -30.44 -24.75 -8.67
CA ILE A 362 -30.43 -23.38 -8.14
C ILE A 362 -31.00 -23.38 -6.72
N LEU A 363 -30.77 -22.31 -5.96
CA LEU A 363 -31.60 -21.98 -4.81
C LEU A 363 -32.73 -21.08 -5.30
N GLY A 364 -33.87 -21.68 -5.63
CA GLY A 364 -35.01 -20.96 -6.19
C GLY A 364 -35.93 -20.45 -5.09
N ALA A 365 -36.38 -19.21 -5.23
CA ALA A 365 -37.31 -18.57 -4.31
C ALA A 365 -38.65 -19.30 -4.27
N LEU A 366 -39.16 -19.48 -3.06
CA LEU A 366 -40.47 -20.02 -2.73
C LEU A 366 -41.18 -18.99 -1.85
N THR A 367 -42.49 -18.86 -2.01
CA THR A 367 -43.29 -18.20 -0.97
C THR A 367 -43.25 -19.07 0.30
N PRO A 368 -42.92 -18.51 1.47
CA PRO A 368 -42.77 -19.25 2.72
C PRO A 368 -43.98 -20.09 3.13
#